data_AF-A0A830I2B3-F1
#
_entry.id   AF-A0A830I2B3-F1
#
_cell.length_a   1.000
_cell.length_b   1.000
_cell.length_c   1.000
_cell.angle_alpha   90.00
_cell.angle_beta   90.00
_cell.angle_gamma   90.00
#
_symmetry.space_group_name_H-M   'P 1'
#
loop_
_entity.id
_entity.type
_entity.pdbx_description
1 polymer ?
#
loop_
_entity_poly.entity_id
_entity_poly.type
_entity_poly.pdbx_seq_one_letter_code
_entity_poly.pdbx_strand_id
1 'polypeptide(L)'
;MSRLAVAVASWIVASFLNARSSQALPSGDFGLDLASEPKYVVGISTATRSAAMQSQSQAGGGVHHDGRHQTVSMTNAHGQKFKCVLPDVPLGDDPSDGDEGASPPASPDDLLSALGEQCFYRVEGWWTYEYCHRKHVRQFHKDNEEVTADFWLGKFDAGATGTLREQAGGVDAVSVEPSASGPSSKYVALVFTGGTVCDLTGDERRVEVRFFCGQDENTFIANLKEPATCKYTLQVNTPVLCRHPSFGVAEKPVKYIQCTEVAATEAVEEEERVLPAEQAVEKEEVEKHDEL
;
A
#
# COMPACT_ATOMS: atom_id res chain seq x y z
N MET A 1 -63.82 -14.19 40.76
CA MET A 1 -64.56 -13.77 39.55
C MET A 1 -64.52 -12.26 39.48
N SER A 2 -63.97 -11.71 38.39
CA SER A 2 -64.11 -10.34 37.84
C SER A 2 -64.23 -9.14 38.81
N ARG A 3 -63.36 -8.12 38.63
CA ARG A 3 -63.75 -6.74 38.22
C ARG A 3 -62.68 -5.69 38.59
N LEU A 4 -62.40 -4.83 37.60
CA LEU A 4 -62.26 -3.35 37.61
C LEU A 4 -61.33 -2.69 38.67
N ALA A 5 -60.70 -1.54 38.48
CA ALA A 5 -60.40 -0.59 37.40
C ALA A 5 -59.96 0.67 38.17
N VAL A 6 -58.88 1.35 37.79
CA VAL A 6 -58.71 2.78 38.14
C VAL A 6 -58.04 3.50 36.97
N ALA A 7 -58.76 4.50 36.45
CA ALA A 7 -58.35 5.50 35.47
C ALA A 7 -57.37 6.52 36.11
N VAL A 8 -56.73 7.46 35.40
CA VAL A 8 -57.28 8.78 35.11
C VAL A 8 -56.24 9.61 34.31
N ALA A 9 -56.68 10.17 33.16
CA ALA A 9 -56.44 11.50 32.56
C ALA A 9 -54.99 12.00 32.22
N SER A 10 -54.72 12.89 31.25
CA SER A 10 -55.57 13.73 30.38
C SER A 10 -54.77 14.31 29.18
N TRP A 11 -55.37 14.29 27.98
CA TRP A 11 -55.62 15.37 27.00
C TRP A 11 -54.46 16.16 26.33
N ILE A 12 -54.24 15.99 25.00
CA ILE A 12 -54.69 16.80 23.82
C ILE A 12 -53.96 18.16 23.74
N VAL A 13 -53.23 18.52 22.66
CA VAL A 13 -53.72 19.33 21.52
C VAL A 13 -52.97 19.05 20.18
N ALA A 14 -53.83 18.98 19.15
CA ALA A 14 -53.76 19.08 17.70
C ALA A 14 -52.53 19.58 16.91
N SER A 15 -52.44 18.94 15.73
CA SER A 15 -51.81 19.29 14.46
C SER A 15 -52.07 20.72 13.95
N PHE A 16 -51.12 21.28 13.17
CA PHE A 16 -51.33 21.66 11.74
C PHE A 16 -50.04 22.25 11.11
N LEU A 17 -49.70 21.73 9.92
CA LEU A 17 -49.05 22.35 8.74
C LEU A 17 -47.80 23.24 8.95
N ASN A 18 -46.67 22.84 8.37
CA ASN A 18 -46.27 23.38 7.07
C ASN A 18 -45.14 22.57 6.41
N ALA A 19 -45.27 22.38 5.11
CA ALA A 19 -44.29 21.72 4.25
C ALA A 19 -43.03 22.58 4.08
N ARG A 20 -41.85 21.96 4.17
CA ARG A 20 -40.66 22.45 3.47
C ARG A 20 -39.81 21.28 3.01
N SER A 21 -39.89 21.06 1.70
CA SER A 21 -39.01 20.20 0.93
C SER A 21 -37.57 20.70 1.07
N SER A 22 -36.70 19.90 1.69
CA SER A 22 -35.26 20.01 1.54
C SER A 22 -34.77 18.66 1.04
N GLN A 23 -34.64 18.54 -0.27
CA GLN A 23 -33.84 17.48 -0.87
C GLN A 23 -32.39 17.78 -0.47
N ALA A 24 -31.83 16.95 0.40
CA ALA A 24 -30.39 16.93 0.63
C ALA A 24 -29.73 16.38 -0.64
N LEU A 25 -28.83 17.18 -1.21
CA LEU A 25 -27.92 16.75 -2.28
C LEU A 25 -27.09 15.56 -1.77
N PRO A 26 -26.81 14.54 -2.59
CA PRO A 26 -25.84 13.53 -2.21
C PRO A 26 -24.50 14.22 -2.05
N SER A 27 -23.98 14.22 -0.82
CA SER A 27 -22.58 14.45 -0.54
C SER A 27 -21.81 13.32 -1.21
N GLY A 28 -21.46 13.53 -2.48
CA GLY A 28 -20.43 12.78 -3.16
C GLY A 28 -19.13 13.07 -2.43
N ASP A 29 -18.84 12.23 -1.44
CA ASP A 29 -17.51 12.07 -0.90
C ASP A 29 -16.67 11.43 -2.01
N PHE A 30 -16.21 12.27 -2.95
CA PHE A 30 -15.03 11.95 -3.73
C PHE A 30 -13.86 12.01 -2.74
N GLY A 31 -13.72 10.94 -1.97
CA GLY A 31 -12.50 10.62 -1.26
C GLY A 31 -11.40 10.45 -2.31
N LEU A 32 -10.80 11.57 -2.73
CA LEU A 32 -9.45 11.54 -3.26
C LEU A 32 -8.62 10.96 -2.13
N ASP A 33 -8.28 9.68 -2.28
CA ASP A 33 -7.39 8.97 -1.39
C ASP A 33 -6.03 9.67 -1.42
N LEU A 34 -5.86 10.69 -0.58
CA LEU A 34 -4.61 11.40 -0.31
C LEU A 34 -3.52 10.43 0.17
N ALA A 35 -3.83 9.17 0.50
CA ALA A 35 -2.83 8.14 0.80
C ALA A 35 -2.21 7.52 -0.47
N SER A 36 -2.69 7.85 -1.67
CA SER A 36 -2.20 7.32 -2.96
C SER A 36 -1.18 8.22 -3.67
N GLU A 37 -0.81 9.38 -3.13
CA GLU A 37 0.09 10.32 -3.80
C GLU A 37 1.50 9.73 -4.03
N PRO A 38 2.10 9.91 -5.22
CA PRO A 38 3.45 9.48 -5.52
C PRO A 38 4.47 10.24 -4.66
N LYS A 39 5.50 9.54 -4.17
CA LYS A 39 6.61 10.16 -3.44
C LYS A 39 7.61 10.74 -4.43
N TYR A 40 7.97 12.01 -4.26
CA TYR A 40 8.99 12.67 -5.06
C TYR A 40 10.26 12.90 -4.25
N VAL A 41 11.41 12.72 -4.90
CA VAL A 41 12.73 13.10 -4.36
C VAL A 41 13.36 14.12 -5.31
N VAL A 42 13.77 15.26 -4.76
CA VAL A 42 14.42 16.33 -5.54
C VAL A 42 15.94 16.16 -5.46
N GLY A 43 16.57 15.89 -6.59
CA GLY A 43 18.03 15.93 -6.74
C GLY A 43 18.48 17.32 -7.15
N ILE A 44 19.46 17.89 -6.45
CA ILE A 44 20.05 19.20 -6.77
C ILE A 44 21.48 18.99 -7.25
N SER A 45 21.77 19.41 -8.49
CA SER A 45 23.14 19.44 -9.01
C SER A 45 23.63 20.89 -9.10
N THR A 46 24.75 21.19 -8.46
CA THR A 46 25.45 22.45 -8.68
C THR A 46 26.08 22.44 -10.06
N ALA A 47 26.11 23.59 -10.73
CA ALA A 47 26.79 23.76 -12.00
C ALA A 47 28.33 23.75 -11.80
N THR A 48 28.89 22.64 -11.31
CA THR A 48 30.34 22.48 -11.16
C THR A 48 30.85 21.49 -12.21
N ARG A 49 31.29 22.05 -13.35
CA ARG A 49 32.02 21.41 -14.47
C ARG A 49 31.33 20.20 -15.13
N SER A 50 30.34 20.47 -15.97
CA SER A 50 30.22 19.74 -17.23
C SER A 50 31.19 20.34 -18.25
N ALA A 51 32.45 19.90 -18.20
CA ALA A 51 33.37 20.06 -19.32
C ALA A 51 34.17 18.77 -19.47
N ALA A 52 34.00 18.13 -20.63
CA ALA A 52 34.71 16.96 -21.14
C ALA A 52 34.26 15.57 -20.65
N MET A 53 33.21 15.05 -21.30
CA MET A 53 33.33 13.76 -22.00
C MET A 53 32.52 13.85 -23.31
N GLN A 54 33.21 14.27 -24.38
CA GLN A 54 32.70 14.12 -25.74
C GLN A 54 32.71 12.63 -26.08
N SER A 55 31.54 12.02 -26.29
CA SER A 55 31.45 10.79 -27.06
C SER A 55 31.57 11.15 -28.54
N GLN A 56 32.54 10.52 -29.19
CA GLN A 56 32.63 10.43 -30.64
C GLN A 56 31.61 9.41 -31.17
N SER A 57 31.31 9.56 -32.46
CA SER A 57 30.75 8.60 -33.44
C SER A 57 29.25 8.68 -33.77
N GLN A 58 29.01 9.39 -34.89
CA GLN A 58 28.35 8.96 -36.13
C GLN A 58 27.02 8.15 -36.12
N ALA A 59 26.06 8.78 -36.80
CA ALA A 59 25.16 8.25 -37.85
C ALA A 59 24.11 7.18 -37.48
N GLY A 60 22.84 7.57 -37.65
CA GLY A 60 21.71 6.63 -37.78
C GLY A 60 20.39 7.31 -37.46
N GLY A 61 19.55 7.56 -38.49
CA GLY A 61 18.20 8.06 -38.31
C GLY A 61 17.24 6.98 -37.80
N GLY A 62 16.16 7.41 -37.13
CA GLY A 62 15.01 6.56 -36.83
C GLY A 62 14.40 6.79 -35.45
N VAL A 63 13.38 7.65 -35.42
CA VAL A 63 12.25 7.73 -34.48
C VAL A 63 12.58 7.61 -32.98
N HIS A 64 12.65 8.76 -32.30
CA HIS A 64 12.38 8.85 -30.86
C HIS A 64 11.06 9.59 -30.66
N HIS A 65 10.08 8.91 -30.06
CA HIS A 65 8.93 9.56 -29.45
C HIS A 65 9.44 10.37 -28.25
N ASP A 66 9.51 11.69 -28.40
CA ASP A 66 9.83 12.61 -27.31
C ASP A 66 8.53 12.95 -26.57
N GLY A 67 8.19 12.12 -25.57
CA GLY A 67 7.23 12.44 -24.51
C GLY A 67 7.85 13.49 -23.61
N ARG A 68 7.42 14.73 -23.80
CA ARG A 68 8.13 15.95 -23.38
C ARG A 68 8.05 16.18 -21.86
N HIS A 69 9.11 15.83 -21.14
CA HIS A 69 9.27 16.16 -19.73
C HIS A 69 8.99 17.65 -19.45
N GLN A 70 8.09 17.94 -18.51
CA GLN A 70 7.79 19.31 -18.10
C GLN A 70 8.98 19.92 -17.32
N THR A 71 9.47 21.08 -17.77
CA THR A 71 10.54 21.81 -17.07
C THR A 71 9.97 23.05 -16.37
N VAL A 72 10.28 23.23 -15.09
CA VAL A 72 9.80 24.33 -14.24
C VAL A 72 10.98 25.05 -13.60
N SER A 73 10.95 26.39 -13.63
CA SER A 73 11.92 27.23 -12.94
C SER A 73 11.48 27.45 -11.49
N MET A 74 12.37 27.18 -10.53
CA MET A 74 12.10 27.28 -9.09
C MET A 74 13.17 28.12 -8.40
N THR A 75 12.80 28.84 -7.34
CA THR A 75 13.73 29.65 -6.56
C THR A 75 13.76 29.15 -5.13
N ASN A 76 14.95 28.88 -4.59
CA ASN A 76 15.08 28.47 -3.19
C ASN A 76 14.93 29.66 -2.22
N ALA A 77 14.89 29.38 -0.92
CA ALA A 77 14.77 30.42 0.13
C ALA A 77 15.93 31.44 0.14
N HIS A 78 17.06 31.12 -0.47
CA HIS A 78 18.23 31.99 -0.59
C HIS A 78 18.24 32.80 -1.89
N GLY A 79 17.18 32.73 -2.71
CA GLY A 79 17.09 33.45 -3.98
C GLY A 79 17.84 32.79 -5.14
N GLN A 80 18.42 31.60 -4.98
CA GLN A 80 19.07 30.88 -6.07
C GLN A 80 18.02 30.25 -6.98
N LYS A 81 18.16 30.49 -8.29
CA LYS A 81 17.27 29.97 -9.34
C LYS A 81 17.74 28.59 -9.79
N PHE A 82 16.80 27.67 -9.94
CA PHE A 82 17.01 26.30 -10.42
C PHE A 82 16.06 26.03 -11.58
N LYS A 83 16.50 25.18 -12.51
CA LYS A 83 15.69 24.61 -13.56
C LYS A 83 15.44 23.14 -13.24
N CYS A 84 14.19 22.79 -12.98
CA CYS A 84 13.79 21.46 -12.52
C CYS A 84 13.01 20.72 -13.61
N VAL A 85 13.40 19.48 -13.88
CA VAL A 85 12.70 18.58 -14.80
C VAL A 85 11.78 17.68 -13.99
N LEU A 86 10.46 17.83 -14.20
CA LEU A 86 9.45 16.99 -13.57
C LEU A 86 9.20 15.75 -14.44
N PRO A 87 9.04 14.57 -13.81
CA PRO A 87 8.65 13.37 -14.51
C PRO A 87 7.19 13.49 -14.98
N ASP A 88 6.92 13.05 -16.19
CA ASP A 88 5.56 13.03 -16.73
C ASP A 88 4.70 12.09 -15.90
N VAL A 89 3.71 12.66 -15.21
CA VAL A 89 2.68 11.91 -14.51
C VAL A 89 1.45 11.86 -15.40
N PRO A 90 1.06 10.69 -15.94
CA PRO A 90 -0.23 10.56 -16.58
C PRO A 90 -1.30 10.90 -15.53
N LEU A 91 -2.07 11.96 -15.80
CA LEU A 91 -3.17 12.41 -14.98
C LEU A 91 -4.32 11.42 -15.15
N GLY A 92 -4.25 10.32 -14.39
CA GLY A 92 -5.33 9.34 -14.34
C GLY A 92 -5.63 8.69 -15.68
N ASP A 93 -4.72 7.85 -16.14
CA ASP A 93 -5.06 6.85 -17.15
C ASP A 93 -5.48 5.56 -16.43
N ASP A 94 -6.71 5.13 -16.70
CA ASP A 94 -7.19 3.76 -16.55
C ASP A 94 -6.08 2.79 -17.02
N PRO A 95 -5.84 1.65 -16.35
CA PRO A 95 -4.74 0.76 -16.68
C PRO A 95 -5.00 0.06 -18.01
N SER A 96 -4.80 0.77 -19.11
CA SER A 96 -4.75 0.25 -20.46
C SER A 96 -3.33 0.39 -20.97
N ASP A 97 -2.80 -0.78 -21.32
CA ASP A 97 -1.68 -1.03 -22.22
C ASP A 97 -0.26 -0.98 -21.62
N GLY A 98 0.33 -2.17 -21.45
CA GLY A 98 1.78 -2.27 -21.55
C GLY A 98 2.55 -3.43 -20.92
N ASP A 99 1.94 -4.52 -20.48
CA ASP A 99 2.69 -5.79 -20.32
C ASP A 99 1.84 -6.98 -20.78
N GLU A 100 1.59 -7.04 -22.09
CA GLU A 100 1.16 -8.27 -22.76
C GLU A 100 2.37 -9.20 -22.89
N GLY A 101 2.76 -9.83 -21.78
CA GLY A 101 3.88 -10.77 -21.75
C GLY A 101 4.11 -11.48 -20.42
N ALA A 102 3.74 -10.88 -19.28
CA ALA A 102 3.81 -11.59 -18.01
C ALA A 102 2.61 -12.54 -17.86
N SER A 103 2.92 -13.81 -17.61
CA SER A 103 1.93 -14.73 -17.04
C SER A 103 1.30 -14.08 -15.80
N PRO A 104 0.00 -14.32 -15.53
CA PRO A 104 -0.63 -13.80 -14.31
C PRO A 104 0.23 -14.13 -13.09
N PRO A 105 0.36 -13.20 -12.12
CA PRO A 105 1.15 -13.44 -10.93
C PRO A 105 0.70 -14.75 -10.30
N ALA A 106 1.67 -15.62 -9.96
CA ALA A 106 1.39 -16.91 -9.35
C ALA A 106 0.47 -16.72 -8.14
N SER A 107 -0.55 -17.57 -7.99
CA SER A 107 -1.49 -17.42 -6.89
C SER A 107 -0.76 -17.53 -5.55
N PRO A 108 -1.28 -16.94 -4.46
CA PRO A 108 -0.64 -17.06 -3.15
C PRO A 108 -0.46 -18.51 -2.69
N ASP A 109 -1.37 -19.42 -3.06
CA ASP A 109 -1.20 -20.86 -2.80
C ASP A 109 -0.08 -21.49 -3.63
N ASP A 110 0.07 -21.10 -4.90
CA ASP A 110 1.16 -21.58 -5.76
C ASP A 110 2.51 -21.12 -5.20
N LEU A 111 2.60 -19.90 -4.71
CA LEU A 111 3.79 -19.41 -4.03
C LEU A 111 4.08 -20.25 -2.78
N LEU A 112 3.09 -20.45 -1.91
CA LEU A 112 3.27 -21.27 -0.70
C LEU A 112 3.63 -22.73 -1.00
N SER A 113 3.28 -23.26 -2.18
CA SER A 113 3.70 -24.61 -2.60
C SER A 113 5.23 -24.78 -2.63
N ALA A 114 6.00 -23.68 -2.80
CA ALA A 114 7.45 -23.69 -2.75
C ALA A 114 8.03 -24.05 -1.37
N LEU A 115 7.23 -23.97 -0.29
CA LEU A 115 7.61 -24.47 1.03
C LEU A 115 7.64 -26.01 1.06
N GLY A 116 7.05 -26.67 0.06
CA GLY A 116 7.00 -28.13 -0.05
C GLY A 116 6.44 -28.78 1.20
N GLU A 117 7.09 -29.84 1.68
CA GLU A 117 6.71 -30.54 2.91
C GLU A 117 7.61 -30.19 4.10
N GLN A 118 8.24 -29.00 4.06
CA GLN A 118 9.16 -28.57 5.11
C GLN A 118 8.43 -28.34 6.44
N CYS A 119 9.16 -28.62 7.53
CA CYS A 119 8.70 -28.37 8.89
C CYS A 119 9.49 -27.22 9.51
N PHE A 120 8.77 -26.35 10.21
CA PHE A 120 9.29 -25.18 10.90
C PHE A 120 9.07 -25.34 12.39
N TYR A 121 10.04 -24.92 13.18
CA TYR A 121 10.06 -25.12 14.62
C TYR A 121 10.18 -23.81 15.36
N ARG A 122 9.54 -23.72 16.53
CA ARG A 122 9.69 -22.62 17.47
C ARG A 122 9.64 -23.13 18.90
N VAL A 123 10.62 -22.74 19.70
CA VAL A 123 10.62 -22.99 21.14
C VAL A 123 10.11 -21.75 21.83
N GLU A 124 9.15 -21.91 22.74
CA GLU A 124 8.62 -20.83 23.56
C GLU A 124 8.40 -21.33 24.99
N GLY A 125 9.33 -20.99 25.87
CA GLY A 125 9.36 -21.51 27.24
C GLY A 125 9.51 -23.03 27.27
N TRP A 126 8.55 -23.70 27.92
CA TRP A 126 8.51 -25.17 28.03
C TRP A 126 8.09 -25.86 26.72
N TRP A 127 7.38 -25.16 25.83
CA TRP A 127 6.80 -25.79 24.64
C TRP A 127 7.68 -25.63 23.40
N THR A 128 7.69 -26.68 22.58
CA THR A 128 8.15 -26.65 21.19
C THR A 128 6.95 -26.80 20.27
N TYR A 129 6.86 -25.90 19.29
CA TYR A 129 5.86 -25.93 18.24
C TYR A 129 6.50 -26.38 16.93
N GLU A 130 5.83 -27.29 16.25
CA GLU A 130 6.18 -27.77 14.93
C GLU A 130 5.03 -27.46 13.98
N TYR A 131 5.35 -26.82 12.86
CA TYR A 131 4.45 -26.64 11.74
C TYR A 131 5.04 -27.31 10.50
N CYS A 132 4.37 -28.35 10.00
CA CYS A 132 4.74 -28.98 8.73
C CYS A 132 3.77 -28.53 7.64
N HIS A 133 4.29 -27.93 6.57
CA HIS A 133 3.46 -27.28 5.56
C HIS A 133 2.44 -28.24 4.94
N ARG A 134 1.15 -27.83 4.96
CA ARG A 134 -0.02 -28.63 4.53
C ARG A 134 -0.13 -30.04 5.13
N LYS A 135 0.54 -30.32 6.25
CA LYS A 135 0.44 -31.60 6.97
C LYS A 135 -0.23 -31.43 8.32
N HIS A 136 0.47 -30.80 9.26
CA HIS A 136 0.01 -30.71 10.65
C HIS A 136 0.68 -29.59 11.42
N VAL A 137 0.08 -29.28 12.58
CA VAL A 137 0.66 -28.45 13.63
C VAL A 137 0.68 -29.26 14.91
N ARG A 138 1.82 -29.25 15.60
CA ARG A 138 2.07 -30.03 16.82
C ARG A 138 2.72 -29.16 17.89
N GLN A 139 2.32 -29.36 19.13
CA GLN A 139 2.91 -28.79 20.33
C GLN A 139 3.45 -29.95 21.18
N PHE A 140 4.71 -29.88 21.57
CA PHE A 140 5.32 -30.93 22.38
C PHE A 140 6.41 -30.38 23.30
N HIS A 141 6.72 -31.11 24.37
CA HIS A 141 7.90 -30.88 25.20
C HIS A 141 8.81 -32.10 25.14
N LYS A 142 10.12 -31.86 25.16
CA LYS A 142 11.14 -32.90 25.21
C LYS A 142 12.02 -32.71 26.44
N ASP A 143 12.24 -33.80 27.18
CA ASP A 143 13.23 -33.90 28.24
C ASP A 143 14.23 -35.00 27.86
N ASN A 144 15.53 -34.69 27.85
CA ASN A 144 16.59 -35.60 27.40
C ASN A 144 16.27 -36.30 26.05
N GLU A 145 15.77 -35.53 25.07
CA GLU A 145 15.34 -35.97 23.73
C GLU A 145 14.07 -36.85 23.69
N GLU A 146 13.53 -37.27 24.83
CA GLU A 146 12.27 -38.00 24.93
C GLU A 146 11.08 -37.03 24.96
N VAL A 147 10.06 -37.29 24.15
CA VAL A 147 8.83 -36.49 24.15
C VAL A 147 7.99 -36.86 25.37
N THR A 148 7.95 -35.98 26.36
CA THR A 148 7.21 -36.19 27.61
C THR A 148 5.80 -35.60 27.61
N ALA A 149 5.52 -34.67 26.69
CA ALA A 149 4.18 -34.16 26.44
C ALA A 149 3.98 -33.94 24.93
N ASP A 150 2.85 -34.38 24.38
CA ASP A 150 2.58 -34.38 22.95
C ASP A 150 1.12 -34.05 22.62
N PHE A 151 0.90 -32.95 21.92
CA PHE A 151 -0.43 -32.47 21.53
C PHE A 151 -0.46 -32.07 20.05
N TRP A 152 -1.43 -32.61 19.33
CA TRP A 152 -1.71 -32.21 17.96
C TRP A 152 -2.67 -31.03 17.98
N LEU A 153 -2.27 -29.91 17.39
CA LEU A 153 -3.15 -28.72 17.30
C LEU A 153 -4.07 -28.79 16.08
N GLY A 154 -3.73 -29.63 15.09
CA GLY A 154 -4.59 -29.98 13.97
C GLY A 154 -3.81 -30.56 12.78
N LYS A 155 -4.55 -31.14 11.85
CA LYS A 155 -4.10 -31.59 10.53
C LYS A 155 -4.71 -30.71 9.45
N PHE A 156 -4.03 -30.57 8.32
CA PHE A 156 -4.47 -29.67 7.26
C PHE A 156 -5.87 -30.05 6.77
N ASP A 157 -6.77 -29.06 6.74
CA ASP A 157 -8.15 -29.23 6.34
C ASP A 157 -8.45 -28.29 5.17
N ALA A 158 -8.43 -28.83 3.96
CA ALA A 158 -8.68 -28.08 2.73
C ALA A 158 -10.11 -27.53 2.67
N GLY A 159 -11.10 -28.28 3.18
CA GLY A 159 -12.51 -27.87 3.19
C GLY A 159 -12.73 -26.69 4.13
N ALA A 160 -12.26 -26.80 5.37
CA ALA A 160 -12.35 -25.71 6.34
C ALA A 160 -11.55 -24.47 5.89
N THR A 161 -10.43 -24.67 5.20
CA THR A 161 -9.66 -23.57 4.58
C THR A 161 -10.48 -22.86 3.50
N GLY A 162 -11.13 -23.62 2.60
CA GLY A 162 -12.00 -23.06 1.56
C GLY A 162 -13.15 -22.25 2.16
N THR A 163 -13.85 -22.82 3.15
CA THR A 163 -14.96 -22.13 3.85
C THR A 163 -14.51 -20.83 4.52
N LEU A 164 -13.35 -20.81 5.18
CA LEU A 164 -12.82 -19.59 5.79
C LEU A 164 -12.58 -18.50 4.75
N ARG A 165 -12.01 -18.86 3.59
CA ARG A 165 -11.70 -17.92 2.52
C ARG A 165 -12.94 -17.41 1.81
N GLU A 166 -13.93 -18.27 1.57
CA GLU A 166 -15.24 -17.86 1.05
C GLU A 166 -15.90 -16.83 1.97
N GLN A 167 -15.89 -17.07 3.28
CA GLN A 167 -16.42 -16.13 4.28
C GLN A 167 -15.65 -14.81 4.31
N ALA A 168 -14.35 -14.84 4.00
CA ALA A 168 -13.52 -13.65 3.88
C ALA A 168 -13.66 -12.91 2.53
N GLY A 169 -14.60 -13.31 1.67
CA GLY A 169 -14.86 -12.66 0.38
C GLY A 169 -14.18 -13.33 -0.82
N GLY A 170 -13.78 -14.60 -0.68
CA GLY A 170 -13.17 -15.40 -1.77
C GLY A 170 -11.78 -14.93 -2.18
N VAL A 171 -11.18 -14.02 -1.42
CA VAL A 171 -9.86 -13.46 -1.70
C VAL A 171 -8.77 -14.45 -1.29
N ASP A 172 -7.76 -14.62 -2.13
CA ASP A 172 -6.56 -15.42 -1.80
C ASP A 172 -5.78 -14.85 -0.60
N ALA A 173 -6.09 -13.61 -0.21
CA ALA A 173 -5.46 -12.85 0.84
C ALA A 173 -6.50 -12.24 1.78
N VAL A 174 -6.50 -12.67 3.04
CA VAL A 174 -7.32 -12.04 4.09
C VAL A 174 -6.60 -10.79 4.58
N SER A 175 -7.32 -9.67 4.64
CA SER A 175 -6.78 -8.41 5.19
C SER A 175 -6.93 -8.41 6.72
N VAL A 176 -5.86 -8.12 7.47
CA VAL A 176 -6.00 -7.66 8.87
C VAL A 176 -6.15 -6.14 8.84
N GLU A 177 -7.15 -5.63 9.55
CA GLU A 177 -7.26 -4.20 9.87
C GLU A 177 -5.93 -3.69 10.47
N PRO A 178 -5.46 -2.48 10.12
CA PRO A 178 -4.22 -1.94 10.67
C PRO A 178 -4.27 -1.90 12.20
N SER A 179 -3.32 -2.57 12.86
CA SER A 179 -3.04 -2.25 14.27
C SER A 179 -2.23 -0.95 14.31
N ALA A 180 -2.35 -0.19 15.40
CA ALA A 180 -1.77 1.14 15.60
C ALA A 180 -0.24 1.26 15.47
N SER A 181 0.46 0.21 15.03
CA SER A 181 1.93 0.12 14.96
C SER A 181 2.49 -0.43 13.64
N GLY A 182 1.70 -0.60 12.57
CA GLY A 182 2.24 -1.07 11.28
C GLY A 182 1.29 -0.99 10.09
N PRO A 183 1.82 -1.17 8.85
CA PRO A 183 1.00 -1.20 7.65
C PRO A 183 -0.03 -2.35 7.70
N SER A 184 -1.20 -2.15 7.08
CA SER A 184 -2.20 -3.20 6.85
C SER A 184 -1.51 -4.41 6.24
N SER A 185 -1.48 -5.53 6.96
CA SER A 185 -0.76 -6.73 6.55
C SER A 185 -1.76 -7.76 6.04
N LYS A 186 -1.75 -8.03 4.73
CA LYS A 186 -2.52 -9.14 4.15
C LYS A 186 -1.84 -10.47 4.48
N TYR A 187 -2.62 -11.52 4.66
CA TYR A 187 -2.12 -12.86 4.94
C TYR A 187 -2.93 -13.94 4.22
N VAL A 188 -2.27 -15.06 3.95
CA VAL A 188 -2.95 -16.28 3.49
C VAL A 188 -3.29 -17.10 4.72
N ALA A 189 -4.55 -17.53 4.84
CA ALA A 189 -4.99 -18.37 5.95
C ALA A 189 -5.13 -19.84 5.49
N LEU A 190 -4.63 -20.76 6.30
CA LEU A 190 -4.87 -22.20 6.21
C LEU A 190 -5.46 -22.69 7.53
N VAL A 191 -6.45 -23.58 7.46
CA VAL A 191 -7.12 -24.13 8.64
C VAL A 191 -6.68 -25.57 8.89
N PHE A 192 -6.43 -25.89 10.15
CA PHE A 192 -6.06 -27.22 10.62
C PHE A 192 -7.03 -27.66 11.72
N THR A 193 -7.60 -28.85 11.58
CA THR A 193 -8.67 -29.41 12.45
C THR A 193 -8.30 -30.83 12.88
N GLY A 194 -9.13 -31.49 13.71
CA GLY A 194 -8.88 -32.87 14.13
C GLY A 194 -7.64 -33.04 15.02
N GLY A 195 -7.34 -32.04 15.84
CA GLY A 195 -6.28 -32.11 16.84
C GLY A 195 -6.65 -32.99 18.03
N THR A 196 -5.70 -33.17 18.95
CA THR A 196 -5.92 -33.90 20.20
C THR A 196 -7.10 -33.30 20.95
N VAL A 197 -7.99 -34.14 21.48
CA VAL A 197 -9.15 -33.71 22.27
C VAL A 197 -8.71 -32.90 23.49
N CYS A 198 -9.33 -31.74 23.66
CA CYS A 198 -9.12 -30.83 24.78
C CYS A 198 -9.74 -31.40 26.05
N ASP A 199 -8.96 -31.51 27.11
CA ASP A 199 -9.41 -31.94 28.43
C ASP A 199 -10.36 -30.92 29.10
N LEU A 200 -10.16 -29.63 28.81
CA LEU A 200 -10.96 -28.54 29.39
C LEU A 200 -12.32 -28.36 28.71
N THR A 201 -12.39 -28.50 27.38
CA THR A 201 -13.62 -28.24 26.61
C THR A 201 -14.29 -29.50 26.09
N GLY A 202 -13.55 -30.62 25.97
CA GLY A 202 -14.01 -31.83 25.30
C GLY A 202 -13.97 -31.78 23.76
N ASP A 203 -13.64 -30.62 23.18
CA ASP A 203 -13.56 -30.44 21.72
C ASP A 203 -12.17 -30.78 21.18
N GLU A 204 -12.08 -31.15 19.91
CA GLU A 204 -10.79 -31.30 19.21
C GLU A 204 -10.09 -29.94 19.07
N ARG A 205 -8.78 -29.91 19.36
CA ARG A 205 -7.96 -28.72 19.11
C ARG A 205 -7.98 -28.35 17.63
N ARG A 206 -7.95 -27.05 17.35
CA ARG A 206 -7.85 -26.50 16.00
C ARG A 206 -6.94 -25.29 15.94
N VAL A 207 -6.31 -25.07 14.79
CA VAL A 207 -5.42 -23.93 14.57
C VAL A 207 -5.63 -23.31 13.20
N GLU A 208 -5.61 -21.97 13.17
CA GLU A 208 -5.52 -21.18 11.94
C GLU A 208 -4.07 -20.73 11.75
N VAL A 209 -3.46 -21.12 10.63
CA VAL A 209 -2.10 -20.72 10.27
C VAL A 209 -2.18 -19.55 9.28
N ARG A 210 -1.55 -18.44 9.65
CA ARG A 210 -1.54 -17.17 8.90
C ARG A 210 -0.16 -16.90 8.34
N PHE A 211 -0.05 -16.82 7.02
CA PHE A 211 1.20 -16.55 6.32
C PHE A 211 1.31 -15.08 5.94
N PHE A 212 2.38 -14.44 6.39
CA PHE A 212 2.72 -13.06 6.05
C PHE A 212 4.00 -13.01 5.21
N CYS A 213 4.13 -11.99 4.37
CA CYS A 213 5.41 -11.66 3.76
C CYS A 213 6.42 -11.31 4.86
N GLY A 214 7.56 -12.01 4.88
CA GLY A 214 8.69 -11.76 5.78
C GLY A 214 9.89 -11.20 5.02
N GLN A 215 10.57 -10.21 5.59
CA GLN A 215 11.81 -9.65 5.02
C GLN A 215 13.03 -10.52 5.30
N ASP A 216 12.91 -11.47 6.22
CA ASP A 216 13.96 -12.44 6.54
C ASP A 216 14.18 -13.42 5.39
N GLU A 217 15.41 -13.92 5.27
CA GLU A 217 15.81 -14.87 4.21
C GLU A 217 15.10 -16.23 4.31
N ASN A 218 14.64 -16.58 5.51
CA ASN A 218 14.08 -17.89 5.80
C ASN A 218 12.62 -17.80 6.23
N THR A 219 11.87 -18.87 5.99
CA THR A 219 10.52 -19.03 6.55
C THR A 219 10.60 -19.48 8.01
N PHE A 220 9.83 -18.87 8.91
CA PHE A 220 9.83 -19.22 10.33
C PHE A 220 8.48 -18.91 11.00
N ILE A 221 8.25 -19.56 12.16
CA ILE A 221 7.10 -19.28 13.01
C ILE A 221 7.38 -18.01 13.82
N ALA A 222 6.67 -16.93 13.50
CA ALA A 222 6.83 -15.63 14.13
C ALA A 222 6.11 -15.54 15.49
N ASN A 223 4.94 -16.16 15.62
CA ASN A 223 4.14 -16.12 16.85
C ASN A 223 3.15 -17.29 16.89
N LEU A 224 2.74 -17.72 18.08
CA LEU A 224 1.59 -18.57 18.32
C LEU A 224 0.77 -17.98 19.47
N LYS A 225 -0.54 -17.84 19.27
CA LYS A 225 -1.49 -17.38 20.28
C LYS A 225 -2.62 -18.38 20.46
N GLU A 226 -3.13 -18.47 21.68
CA GLU A 226 -4.35 -19.21 22.02
C GLU A 226 -5.45 -18.21 22.37
N PRO A 227 -6.12 -17.58 21.38
CA PRO A 227 -7.16 -16.57 21.65
C PRO A 227 -8.37 -17.13 22.40
N ALA A 228 -8.60 -18.45 22.36
CA ALA A 228 -9.60 -19.15 23.15
C ALA A 228 -9.10 -20.56 23.46
N THR A 229 -9.58 -21.15 24.56
CA THR A 229 -9.15 -22.48 25.02
C THR A 229 -9.18 -23.51 23.88
N CYS A 230 -8.05 -24.15 23.62
CA CYS A 230 -7.83 -25.15 22.58
C CYS A 230 -8.06 -24.69 21.14
N LYS A 231 -8.10 -23.36 20.91
CA LYS A 231 -8.19 -22.72 19.58
C LYS A 231 -7.00 -21.80 19.40
N TYR A 232 -6.18 -22.07 18.39
CA TYR A 232 -4.90 -21.41 18.21
C TYR A 232 -4.84 -20.58 16.93
N THR A 233 -3.97 -19.58 16.92
CA THR A 233 -3.55 -18.83 15.75
C THR A 233 -2.04 -18.88 15.66
N LEU A 234 -1.51 -19.44 14.57
CA LEU A 234 -0.08 -19.53 14.29
C LEU A 234 0.27 -18.51 13.21
N GLN A 235 1.25 -17.65 13.46
CA GLN A 235 1.80 -16.72 12.49
C GLN A 235 3.10 -17.26 11.91
N VAL A 236 3.16 -17.36 10.58
CA VAL A 236 4.36 -17.76 9.83
C VAL A 236 4.77 -16.61 8.91
N ASN A 237 6.02 -16.17 9.02
CA ASN A 237 6.60 -15.19 8.11
C ASN A 237 7.39 -15.95 7.04
N THR A 238 7.21 -15.60 5.78
CA THR A 238 7.90 -16.23 4.65
C THR A 238 8.25 -15.22 3.56
N PRO A 239 9.49 -15.22 3.03
CA PRO A 239 9.87 -14.38 1.90
C PRO A 239 9.17 -14.80 0.60
N VAL A 240 8.63 -16.03 0.54
CA VAL A 240 8.01 -16.59 -0.66
C VAL A 240 6.75 -15.80 -1.06
N LEU A 241 5.96 -15.36 -0.08
CA LEU A 241 4.79 -14.52 -0.32
C LEU A 241 5.14 -13.09 -0.75
N CYS A 242 6.34 -12.59 -0.43
CA CYS A 242 6.74 -11.22 -0.81
C CYS A 242 6.87 -11.03 -2.33
N ARG A 243 6.96 -12.12 -3.10
CA ARG A 243 6.92 -12.10 -4.57
C ARG A 243 5.54 -11.72 -5.12
N HIS A 244 4.50 -11.88 -4.31
CA HIS A 244 3.15 -11.49 -4.71
C HIS A 244 2.93 -9.99 -4.47
N PRO A 245 2.47 -9.21 -5.47
CA PRO A 245 2.28 -7.76 -5.36
C PRO A 245 1.36 -7.32 -4.21
N SER A 246 0.42 -8.18 -3.81
CA SER A 246 -0.52 -7.88 -2.71
C SER A 246 0.04 -8.11 -1.30
N PHE A 247 1.19 -8.77 -1.15
CA PHE A 247 1.77 -9.11 0.16
C PHE A 247 3.14 -8.45 0.38
N GLY A 248 3.93 -8.30 -0.69
CA GLY A 248 5.10 -7.43 -0.65
C GLY A 248 4.68 -5.99 -0.38
N VAL A 249 5.53 -5.23 0.30
CA VAL A 249 5.38 -3.76 0.27
C VAL A 249 5.61 -3.37 -1.18
N ALA A 250 4.54 -2.95 -1.87
CA ALA A 250 4.73 -2.27 -3.15
C ALA A 250 5.62 -1.06 -2.85
N GLU A 251 6.88 -1.13 -3.25
CA GLU A 251 7.78 0.03 -3.30
C GLU A 251 7.02 1.07 -4.14
N LYS A 252 6.40 2.05 -3.48
CA LYS A 252 5.75 3.15 -4.20
C LYS A 252 6.84 3.76 -5.08
N PRO A 253 6.70 3.81 -6.41
CA PRO A 253 7.77 4.26 -7.27
C PRO A 253 8.15 5.69 -6.86
N VAL A 254 9.35 5.84 -6.30
CA VAL A 254 9.88 7.16 -5.98
C VAL A 254 10.23 7.84 -7.29
N LYS A 255 9.59 8.97 -7.56
CA LYS A 255 9.81 9.74 -8.76
C LYS A 255 10.88 10.80 -8.47
N TYR A 256 11.90 10.88 -9.33
CA TYR A 256 12.98 11.84 -9.15
C TYR A 256 12.72 13.12 -9.94
N ILE A 257 12.82 14.27 -9.27
CA ILE A 257 12.83 15.59 -9.90
C ILE A 257 14.28 16.04 -9.93
N GLN A 258 14.82 16.33 -11.11
CA GLN A 258 16.21 16.77 -11.26
C GLN A 258 16.26 18.29 -11.41
N CYS A 259 16.92 18.98 -10.50
CA CYS A 259 17.06 20.44 -10.49
C CYS A 259 18.53 20.85 -10.69
N THR A 260 18.79 21.63 -11.74
CA THR A 260 20.10 22.22 -12.04
C THR A 260 20.13 23.69 -11.66
N GLU A 261 21.16 24.13 -10.96
CA GLU A 261 21.36 25.55 -10.64
C GLU A 261 21.57 26.37 -11.93
N VAL A 262 20.83 27.46 -12.06
CA VAL A 262 20.98 28.40 -13.20
C VAL A 262 22.03 29.42 -12.80
N ALA A 263 23.13 29.49 -13.56
CA ALA A 263 24.18 30.46 -13.32
C ALA A 263 23.61 31.89 -13.43
N ALA A 264 24.09 32.80 -12.57
CA ALA A 264 23.60 34.19 -12.52
C ALA A 264 23.68 34.93 -13.86
N THR A 265 24.49 34.46 -14.81
CA THR A 265 24.62 35.02 -16.16
C THR A 265 23.44 34.68 -17.08
N GLU A 266 22.81 33.51 -16.93
CA GLU A 266 21.66 33.09 -17.74
C GLU A 266 20.32 33.63 -17.20
N ALA A 267 20.26 33.90 -15.88
CA ALA A 267 19.09 34.50 -15.24
C ALA A 267 18.81 35.94 -15.69
N VAL A 268 19.81 36.63 -16.26
CA VAL A 268 19.72 38.01 -16.74
C VAL A 268 19.20 38.06 -18.19
N GLU A 269 19.58 37.10 -19.04
CA GLU A 269 19.12 37.04 -20.44
C GLU A 269 17.63 36.71 -20.59
N GLU A 270 17.05 35.96 -19.65
CA GLU A 270 15.62 35.63 -19.65
C GLU A 270 14.76 36.81 -19.14
N GLU A 271 15.29 37.60 -18.21
CA GLU A 271 14.63 38.81 -17.66
C GLU A 271 14.63 39.96 -18.68
N GLU A 272 15.69 40.08 -19.49
CA GLU A 272 15.80 41.07 -20.57
C GLU A 272 14.89 40.74 -21.77
N ARG A 273 14.51 39.47 -21.97
CA ARG A 273 13.64 39.03 -23.07
C ARG A 273 12.14 39.28 -22.83
N VAL A 274 11.71 39.53 -21.59
CA VAL A 274 10.28 39.68 -21.21
C VAL A 274 9.80 41.13 -21.25
N LEU A 275 10.67 42.11 -21.48
CA LEU A 275 10.28 43.52 -21.63
C LEU A 275 10.24 43.93 -23.11
N PRO A 276 9.04 44.24 -23.66
CA PRO A 276 8.99 45.20 -24.76
C PRO A 276 8.02 46.37 -24.51
N ALA A 277 8.53 47.55 -24.89
CA ALA A 277 7.85 48.62 -25.62
C ALA A 277 6.97 49.66 -24.89
N GLU A 278 7.52 50.38 -23.89
CA GLU A 278 6.88 51.65 -23.47
C GLU A 278 7.79 52.90 -23.50
N GLN A 279 9.04 52.82 -23.99
CA GLN A 279 9.96 53.97 -23.95
C GLN A 279 10.41 54.51 -25.32
N ALA A 280 9.70 54.20 -26.40
CA ALA A 280 10.07 54.66 -27.74
C ALA A 280 9.18 55.77 -28.33
N VAL A 281 8.30 56.44 -27.56
CA VAL A 281 7.35 57.42 -28.13
C VAL A 281 7.69 58.89 -27.85
N GLU A 282 8.53 59.24 -26.88
CA GLU A 282 8.67 60.65 -26.46
C GLU A 282 9.91 61.40 -26.97
N LYS A 283 10.45 61.04 -28.15
CA LYS A 283 11.59 61.77 -28.75
C LYS A 283 11.41 62.26 -30.19
N GLU A 284 10.20 62.23 -30.74
CA GLU A 284 9.97 62.66 -32.13
C GLU A 284 8.87 63.73 -32.33
N GLU A 285 8.55 64.53 -31.29
CA GLU A 285 7.56 65.62 -31.42
C GLU A 285 8.04 67.00 -30.93
N VAL A 286 9.36 67.30 -31.03
CA VAL A 286 9.92 68.65 -30.73
C VAL A 286 10.57 69.32 -31.95
N GLU A 287 10.39 68.81 -33.17
CA GLU A 287 10.93 69.46 -34.38
C GLU A 287 9.91 69.56 -35.52
N LYS A 288 8.72 70.10 -35.24
CA LYS A 288 7.87 70.74 -36.26
C LYS A 288 6.73 71.56 -35.66
N HIS A 289 7.01 72.81 -35.30
CA HIS A 289 6.07 73.95 -35.38
C HIS A 289 6.84 75.24 -35.06
N ASP A 290 7.68 75.66 -36.01
CA ASP A 290 8.11 77.05 -36.16
C ASP A 290 8.25 77.29 -37.67
N GLU A 291 7.12 77.58 -38.33
CA GLU A 291 7.05 78.36 -39.58
C GLU A 291 5.58 78.70 -39.88
N LEU A 292 5.28 80.01 -39.77
CA LEU A 292 4.13 80.83 -40.21
C LEU A 292 3.26 81.44 -39.10
#